data_AF-A0A7S1JZ69-F1
#
_entry.id   AF-A0A7S1JZ69-F1
#
_cell.length_a   1.000
_cell.length_b   1.000
_cell.length_c   1.000
_cell.angle_alpha   90.00
_cell.angle_beta   90.00
_cell.angle_gamma   90.00
#
_symmetry.space_group_name_H-M   'P 1'
#
loop_
_entity.id
_entity.type
_entity.pdbx_description
1 polymer ?
#
loop_
_entity_poly.entity_id
_entity_poly.type
_entity_poly.pdbx_seq_one_letter_code
_entity_poly.pdbx_strand_id
1 'polypeptide(L)'
;EDFQTIPVLFNTGFGAVIADRMVQLWWYCCASDGPREHFHIFEFGANKGVLAESILRRLHEVHPQMYDIVRYHAIEVNKGLASQSLLKNTLHVDGGRFTAHAPLDARNVTPFMSHDWMRETAIDAESEVADGSRPVT
;
A
#
# COMPACT_ATOMS: atom_id res chain seq x y z
N GLU A 1 6.68 -22.87 -11.30
CA GLU A 1 5.60 -22.55 -12.27
C GLU A 1 5.50 -21.05 -12.44
N ASP A 2 5.12 -20.60 -13.62
CA ASP A 2 4.81 -19.19 -13.86
C ASP A 2 3.31 -18.96 -13.61
N PHE A 3 3.01 -17.99 -12.74
CA PHE A 3 1.64 -17.62 -12.41
C PHE A 3 1.03 -16.80 -13.55
N GLN A 4 -0.11 -17.24 -14.09
CA GLN A 4 -0.92 -16.46 -15.03
C GLN A 4 -1.97 -15.65 -14.26
N THR A 5 -1.55 -14.52 -13.69
CA THR A 5 -2.45 -13.57 -13.02
C THR A 5 -2.65 -12.32 -13.86
N ILE A 6 -3.72 -11.56 -13.60
CA ILE A 6 -4.04 -10.33 -14.34
C ILE A 6 -2.86 -9.36 -14.43
N PRO A 7 -2.07 -9.09 -13.37
CA PRO A 7 -0.87 -8.23 -13.48
C PRO A 7 0.19 -8.77 -14.44
N VAL A 8 0.31 -10.10 -14.58
CA VAL A 8 1.27 -10.74 -15.48
C VAL A 8 0.74 -10.74 -16.92
N LEU A 9 -0.56 -11.01 -17.12
CA LEU A 9 -1.19 -11.09 -18.44
C LEU A 9 -1.40 -9.73 -19.10
N PHE A 10 -1.79 -8.72 -18.32
CA PHE A 10 -2.01 -7.34 -18.77
C PHE A 10 -0.88 -6.44 -18.30
N ASN A 11 0.34 -6.96 -18.43
CA ASN A 11 1.57 -6.32 -17.97
C ASN A 11 1.55 -4.82 -18.32
N THR A 12 1.89 -3.99 -17.34
CA THR A 12 1.86 -2.52 -17.34
C THR A 12 0.48 -1.83 -17.32
N GLY A 13 -0.53 -2.35 -18.04
CA GLY A 13 -1.82 -1.67 -18.17
C GLY A 13 -2.65 -1.74 -16.89
N PHE A 14 -2.71 -2.93 -16.28
CA PHE A 14 -3.53 -3.15 -15.08
C PHE A 14 -3.04 -2.34 -13.88
N GLY A 15 -1.74 -2.34 -13.60
CA GLY A 15 -1.17 -1.55 -12.51
C GLY A 15 -1.27 -0.05 -12.75
N ALA A 16 -1.23 0.40 -14.01
CA ALA A 16 -1.41 1.82 -14.32
C ALA A 16 -2.82 2.33 -13.97
N VAL A 17 -3.86 1.54 -14.29
CA VAL A 17 -5.25 1.89 -13.93
C VAL A 17 -5.43 1.92 -12.41
N ILE A 18 -4.83 0.98 -11.68
CA ILE A 18 -4.86 0.98 -10.21
C ILE A 18 -4.16 2.23 -9.66
N ALA A 19 -2.98 2.57 -10.18
CA ALA A 19 -2.23 3.75 -9.76
C ALA A 19 -3.04 5.04 -9.99
N ASP A 20 -3.64 5.20 -11.17
CA ASP A 20 -4.48 6.36 -11.48
C ASP A 20 -5.68 6.45 -10.52
N ARG A 21 -6.28 5.31 -10.18
CA ARG A 21 -7.39 5.29 -9.21
C ARG A 21 -6.94 5.64 -7.80
N MET A 22 -5.76 5.18 -7.37
CA MET A 22 -5.18 5.54 -6.07
C MET A 22 -4.92 7.04 -5.96
N VAL A 23 -4.40 7.67 -7.01
CA VAL A 23 -4.18 9.12 -7.07
C VAL A 23 -5.49 9.89 -6.92
N GLN A 24 -6.54 9.48 -7.64
CA GLN A 24 -7.87 10.09 -7.53
C GLN A 24 -8.42 10.01 -6.10
N LEU A 25 -8.28 8.84 -5.45
CA LEU A 25 -8.72 8.65 -4.07
C LEU A 25 -7.90 9.50 -3.10
N TRP A 26 -6.58 9.57 -3.29
CA TRP A 26 -5.71 10.40 -2.49
C TRP A 26 -6.08 11.88 -2.59
N TRP A 27 -6.27 12.42 -3.79
CA TRP A 27 -6.72 13.80 -3.99
C TRP A 27 -8.06 14.08 -3.34
N TYR A 28 -9.02 13.16 -3.48
CA TYR A 28 -10.34 13.31 -2.86
C TYR A 28 -10.23 13.37 -1.33
N CYS A 29 -9.44 12.49 -0.73
CA CYS A 29 -9.26 12.45 0.72
C CYS A 29 -8.42 13.61 1.27
N CYS A 30 -7.54 14.20 0.46
CA CYS A 30 -6.65 15.29 0.88
C CYS A 30 -7.20 16.70 0.54
N ALA A 31 -8.34 16.79 -0.14
CA ALA A 31 -8.92 18.06 -0.59
C ALA A 31 -9.29 19.01 0.57
N SER A 32 -9.55 18.48 1.76
CA SER A 32 -9.94 19.26 2.95
C SER A 32 -8.75 19.71 3.80
N ASP A 33 -7.72 18.86 3.92
CA ASP A 33 -6.69 19.00 4.97
C ASP A 33 -5.25 19.12 4.42
N GLY A 34 -5.09 19.17 3.09
CA GLY A 34 -3.78 19.24 2.44
C GLY A 34 -3.12 17.86 2.22
N PRO A 35 -2.03 17.80 1.45
CA PRO A 35 -1.39 16.54 1.08
C PRO A 35 -0.80 15.84 2.31
N ARG A 36 -1.25 14.61 2.59
CA ARG A 36 -0.64 13.77 3.62
C ARG A 36 0.81 13.45 3.23
N GLU A 37 1.75 13.69 4.13
CA GLU A 37 3.19 13.56 3.88
C GLU A 37 3.63 12.11 3.56
N HIS A 38 2.77 11.12 3.81
CA HIS A 38 3.03 9.72 3.56
C HIS A 38 1.81 8.99 3.00
N PHE A 39 1.99 8.26 1.90
CA PHE A 39 0.97 7.38 1.31
C PHE A 39 1.45 5.93 1.29
N HIS A 40 0.88 5.08 2.14
CA HIS A 40 1.31 3.69 2.25
C HIS A 40 0.43 2.76 1.42
N ILE A 41 1.06 1.89 0.61
CA ILE A 41 0.39 0.84 -0.13
C ILE A 41 0.86 -0.50 0.44
N PHE A 42 -0.09 -1.34 0.85
CA PHE A 42 0.18 -2.70 1.30
C PHE A 42 -0.41 -3.69 0.31
N GLU A 43 0.44 -4.52 -0.29
CA GLU A 43 0.03 -5.59 -1.22
C GLU A 43 0.25 -6.94 -0.55
N PHE A 44 -0.84 -7.63 -0.21
CA PHE A 44 -0.79 -8.99 0.32
C PHE A 44 -0.73 -10.02 -0.82
N GLY A 45 0.19 -10.98 -0.72
CA GLY A 45 0.42 -11.95 -1.79
C GLY A 45 1.10 -11.31 -3.00
N ALA A 46 2.05 -10.41 -2.76
CA ALA A 46 2.72 -9.62 -3.79
C ALA A 46 3.52 -10.46 -4.81
N ASN A 47 3.77 -11.74 -4.50
CA ASN A 47 4.41 -12.69 -5.41
C ASN A 47 5.75 -12.11 -5.93
N LYS A 48 6.03 -12.20 -7.23
CA LYS A 48 7.24 -11.65 -7.86
C LYS A 48 7.28 -10.12 -7.92
N GLY A 49 6.27 -9.37 -7.45
CA GLY A 49 6.29 -7.90 -7.43
C GLY A 49 5.94 -7.21 -8.75
N VAL A 50 5.25 -7.88 -9.67
CA VAL A 50 4.88 -7.34 -10.99
C VAL A 50 3.89 -6.19 -10.88
N LEU A 51 2.92 -6.30 -9.97
CA LEU A 51 1.94 -5.23 -9.77
C LEU A 51 2.59 -3.99 -9.16
N ALA A 52 3.42 -4.16 -8.13
CA ALA A 52 4.19 -3.09 -7.52
C ALA A 52 5.04 -2.32 -8.55
N GLU A 53 5.78 -3.04 -9.40
CA GLU A 53 6.59 -2.45 -10.48
C GLU A 53 5.72 -1.60 -11.41
N SER A 54 4.57 -2.15 -11.83
CA SER A 54 3.65 -1.45 -12.73
C SER A 54 3.06 -0.19 -12.10
N ILE A 55 2.70 -0.23 -10.81
CA ILE A 55 2.14 0.91 -10.08
C ILE A 55 3.21 1.98 -9.88
N LEU A 56 4.36 1.60 -9.33
CA LEU A 56 5.44 2.53 -8.99
C LEU A 56 6.00 3.21 -10.24
N ARG A 57 6.12 2.48 -11.35
CA ARG A 57 6.50 3.07 -12.64
C ARG A 57 5.47 4.09 -13.13
N ARG A 58 4.17 3.77 -13.06
CA ARG A 58 3.10 4.73 -13.45
C ARG A 58 3.13 5.98 -12.57
N LEU A 59 3.28 5.83 -11.26
CA LEU A 59 3.37 6.96 -10.34
C LEU A 59 4.59 7.81 -10.65
N HIS A 60 5.75 7.20 -10.90
CA HIS A 60 6.97 7.93 -11.26
C HIS A 60 6.83 8.71 -12.57
N GLU A 61 6.26 8.09 -13.61
CA GLU A 61 6.15 8.68 -14.95
C GLU A 61 5.07 9.77 -15.04
N VAL A 62 3.96 9.63 -14.30
CA VAL A 62 2.75 10.44 -14.52
C VAL A 62 2.31 11.24 -13.30
N HIS A 63 2.58 10.75 -12.09
CA HIS A 63 2.11 11.36 -10.83
C HIS A 63 3.27 11.59 -9.85
N PRO A 64 4.29 12.37 -10.23
CA PRO A 64 5.53 12.51 -9.45
C PRO A 64 5.28 12.98 -8.01
N GLN A 65 4.28 13.85 -7.80
CA GLN A 65 3.89 14.33 -6.47
C GLN A 65 3.47 13.19 -5.54
N MET A 66 2.71 12.21 -6.03
CA MET A 66 2.33 11.05 -5.25
C MET A 66 3.49 10.07 -5.12
N TYR A 67 4.32 9.96 -6.17
CA TYR A 67 5.52 9.12 -6.14
C TYR A 67 6.54 9.55 -5.08
N ASP A 68 6.61 10.83 -4.73
CA ASP A 68 7.52 11.31 -3.68
C ASP A 68 7.12 10.86 -2.27
N ILE A 69 5.82 10.76 -2.02
CA ILE A 69 5.26 10.40 -0.71
C ILE A 69 4.91 8.92 -0.58
N VAL A 70 4.89 8.17 -1.69
CA VAL A 70 4.46 6.76 -1.66
C VAL A 70 5.50 5.86 -0.98
N ARG A 71 5.00 4.93 -0.17
CA ARG A 71 5.76 3.81 0.42
C ARG A 71 4.99 2.52 0.14
N TYR A 72 5.58 1.67 -0.69
CA TYR A 72 5.00 0.40 -1.12
C TYR A 72 5.59 -0.75 -0.31
N HIS A 73 4.70 -1.55 0.27
CA HIS A 73 5.02 -2.68 1.13
C HIS A 73 4.44 -3.95 0.50
N ALA A 74 5.32 -4.73 -0.15
CA ALA A 74 4.98 -6.04 -0.67
C ALA A 74 5.04 -7.08 0.46
N ILE A 75 3.93 -7.74 0.76
CA ILE A 75 3.84 -8.75 1.81
C ILE A 75 3.71 -10.12 1.12
N GLU A 76 4.74 -10.94 1.25
CA GLU A 76 4.83 -12.22 0.55
C GLU A 76 5.44 -13.31 1.45
N VAL A 77 4.66 -14.35 1.72
CA VAL A 77 5.05 -15.38 2.69
C VAL A 77 6.24 -16.23 2.21
N ASN A 78 6.35 -16.40 0.90
CA ASN A 78 7.43 -17.15 0.28
C ASN A 78 8.68 -16.26 0.15
N LYS A 79 9.72 -16.57 0.94
CA LYS A 79 10.99 -15.82 0.93
C LYS A 79 11.63 -15.72 -0.47
N GLY A 80 11.51 -16.76 -1.29
CA GLY A 80 12.04 -16.75 -2.66
C GLY A 80 11.30 -15.75 -3.56
N LEU A 81 9.98 -15.66 -3.43
CA LEU A 81 9.17 -14.67 -4.15
C LEU A 81 9.40 -13.25 -3.61
N ALA A 82 9.53 -13.08 -2.30
CA ALA A 82 9.89 -11.80 -1.69
C ALA A 82 11.24 -11.27 -2.21
N SER A 83 12.25 -12.14 -2.30
CA SER A 83 13.55 -11.78 -2.89
C SER A 83 13.44 -11.43 -4.38
N GLN A 84 12.62 -12.15 -5.15
CA GLN A 84 12.37 -11.82 -6.55
C GLN A 84 11.67 -10.46 -6.70
N SER A 85 10.77 -10.13 -5.78
CA SER A 85 10.07 -8.85 -5.72
C SER A 85 11.03 -7.68 -5.49
N LEU A 86 12.01 -7.83 -4.58
CA LEU A 86 13.09 -6.85 -4.35
C LEU A 86 13.96 -6.66 -5.60
N LEU A 87 14.38 -7.77 -6.22
CA LEU A 87 15.21 -7.72 -7.43
C LEU A 87 14.48 -7.01 -8.58
N LYS A 88 13.19 -7.30 -8.75
CA LYS A 88 12.37 -6.65 -9.79
C LYS A 88 12.19 -5.15 -9.54
N ASN A 89 12.02 -4.75 -8.27
CA ASN A 89 11.72 -3.37 -7.89
C ASN A 89 12.95 -2.58 -7.40
N THR A 90 14.17 -2.99 -7.77
CA THR A 90 15.42 -2.42 -7.22
C THR A 90 15.51 -0.90 -7.40
N LEU A 91 15.02 -0.36 -8.53
CA LEU A 91 14.97 1.10 -8.77
C LEU A 91 14.18 1.88 -7.70
N HIS A 92 13.24 1.22 -7.03
CA HIS A 92 12.37 1.82 -6.02
C HIS A 92 12.84 1.50 -4.59
N VAL A 93 13.71 0.52 -4.42
CA VAL A 93 14.32 0.16 -3.12
C VAL A 93 15.29 1.25 -2.67
N ASP A 94 16.19 1.69 -3.56
CA ASP A 94 17.24 2.66 -3.22
C ASP A 94 16.67 4.03 -2.82
N GLY A 95 15.46 4.36 -3.28
CA GLY A 95 14.72 5.56 -2.90
C GLY A 95 13.85 5.41 -1.64
N GLY A 96 13.93 4.26 -0.94
CA GLY A 96 13.10 3.95 0.22
C GLY A 96 11.60 3.80 -0.08
N ARG A 97 11.23 3.65 -1.37
CA ARG A 97 9.83 3.63 -1.83
C ARG A 97 9.26 2.22 -1.89
N PHE A 98 10.09 1.19 -2.00
CA PHE A 98 9.66 -0.20 -2.04
C PHE A 98 10.34 -1.03 -0.96
N THR A 99 9.55 -1.84 -0.28
CA THR A 99 10.02 -2.84 0.69
C THR A 99 9.28 -4.16 0.45
N ALA A 100 9.96 -5.28 0.66
CA ALA A 100 9.34 -6.60 0.66
C ALA A 100 9.49 -7.26 2.03
N HIS A 101 8.38 -7.77 2.54
CA HIS A 101 8.26 -8.39 3.85
C HIS A 101 7.92 -9.86 3.65
N ALA A 102 8.81 -10.74 4.09
CA ALA A 102 8.45 -12.13 4.39
C ALA A 102 7.71 -12.16 5.73
N PRO A 103 6.87 -13.17 6.03
CA PRO A 103 6.13 -13.18 7.28
C PRO A 103 7.14 -13.13 8.42
N LEU A 104 6.82 -12.31 9.40
CA LEU A 104 7.52 -12.23 10.65
C LEU A 104 7.59 -13.65 11.22
N ASP A 105 8.79 -14.19 11.42
CA ASP A 105 8.96 -15.16 12.50
C ASP A 105 8.37 -14.43 13.71
N ALA A 106 7.32 -14.99 14.35
CA ALA A 106 6.53 -14.30 15.38
C ALA A 106 7.39 -13.74 16.54
N ARG A 107 8.67 -14.12 16.58
CA ARG A 107 9.71 -13.68 17.50
C ARG A 107 10.44 -12.38 17.11
N ASN A 108 10.27 -11.87 15.89
CA ASN A 108 10.99 -10.71 15.34
C ASN A 108 10.07 -9.58 14.85
N VAL A 109 8.91 -9.41 15.48
CA VAL A 109 8.12 -8.19 15.31
C VAL A 109 8.89 -7.03 15.94
N THR A 110 9.69 -6.31 15.14
CA THR A 110 10.04 -4.94 15.48
C THR A 110 8.74 -4.14 15.54
N PRO A 111 8.50 -3.32 16.58
CA PRO A 111 7.24 -2.62 16.76
C PRO A 111 7.13 -1.48 15.75
N PHE A 112 6.85 -1.79 14.48
CA PHE A 112 6.36 -0.81 13.51
C PHE A 112 4.86 -0.56 13.67
N MET A 113 4.21 -1.33 14.54
CA MET A 113 2.83 -1.13 14.98
C MET A 113 2.81 -1.35 16.50
N SER A 114 3.10 -0.30 17.28
CA SER A 114 2.76 -0.33 18.71
C SER A 114 1.24 -0.50 18.84
N HIS A 115 0.82 -1.20 19.88
CA HIS A 115 -0.59 -1.46 20.22
C HIS A 115 -1.43 -0.17 20.41
N ASP A 116 -0.81 1.01 20.42
CA ASP A 116 -1.46 2.27 20.71
C ASP A 116 -2.30 2.78 19.52
N TRP A 117 -1.83 2.61 18.27
CA TRP A 117 -2.58 3.07 17.08
C TRP A 117 -3.91 2.32 16.90
N MET A 118 -3.92 0.99 17.11
CA MET A 118 -5.16 0.21 17.00
C MET A 118 -6.19 0.55 18.07
N ARG A 119 -5.76 1.08 19.24
CA ARG A 119 -6.68 1.50 20.30
C ARG A 119 -7.31 2.86 20.01
N GLU A 120 -6.57 3.82 19.46
CA GLU A 120 -7.14 5.12 19.10
C GLU A 120 -8.22 4.99 18.02
N THR A 121 -8.01 4.19 16.98
CA THR A 121 -9.03 3.98 15.93
C THR A 121 -10.23 3.14 16.38
N ALA A 122 -10.08 2.32 17.43
CA ALA A 122 -11.20 1.54 17.97
C ALA A 122 -12.08 2.36 18.93
N ILE A 123 -11.49 3.32 19.65
CA ILE A 123 -12.22 4.21 20.56
C ILE A 123 -13.11 5.19 19.76
N ASP A 124 -12.67 5.66 18.59
CA ASP A 124 -13.46 6.56 17.76
C ASP A 124 -14.67 5.86 17.11
N ALA A 125 -14.51 4.60 16.69
CA ALA A 125 -15.56 3.80 16.06
C ALA A 125 -16.67 3.38 17.04
N GLU A 126 -16.37 3.25 18.34
CA GLU A 126 -17.38 2.93 19.36
C GLU A 126 -18.11 4.18 19.88
N SER A 127 -17.56 5.40 19.70
CA SER A 127 -18.24 6.64 20.10
C SER A 127 -19.34 7.08 19.12
N GLU A 128 -19.19 6.80 17.82
CA GLU A 128 -20.20 7.16 16.80
C GLU A 128 -21.44 6.25 16.82
N VAL A 129 -21.34 5.04 17.38
CA VAL A 129 -22.47 4.10 17.48
C VAL A 129 -23.31 4.35 18.75
N ALA A 130 -22.79 5.13 19.71
CA ALA A 130 -23.47 5.42 20.97
C ALA A 130 -24.45 6.61 20.93
N ASP A 131 -24.40 7.49 19.93
CA ASP A 131 -25.30 8.65 19.81
C ASP A 131 -26.51 8.39 18.89
N GLY A 132 -27.15 7.23 19.08
CA GLY A 132 -28.39 6.84 18.41
C GLY A 132 -29.64 7.45 19.06
N SER A 133 -29.64 8.73 19.43
CA SER A 133 -30.79 9.35 20.13
C SER A 133 -31.03 10.82 19.77
N ARG A 134 -31.64 11.10 18.61
CA ARG A 134 -32.55 12.26 18.49
C ARG A 134 -33.80 11.94 17.65
N PRO A 135 -35.02 12.21 18.18
CA PRO A 135 -36.26 11.96 17.47
C PRO A 135 -36.54 13.06 16.44
N VAL A 136 -37.27 12.64 15.40
CA VAL A 136 -37.90 13.51 14.40
C VAL A 136 -39.01 14.32 15.05
N THR A 137 -38.95 15.64 14.90
CA THR A 137 -40.12 16.54 14.90
C THR A 137 -39.98 17.51 13.76
#